data_AF-A0A074LMF4-F1
#
_entry.id   AF-A0A074LMF4-F1
#
_cell.length_a   1.000
_cell.length_b   1.000
_cell.length_c   1.000
_cell.angle_alpha   90.00
_cell.angle_beta   90.00
_cell.angle_gamma   90.00
#
_symmetry.space_group_name_H-M   'P 1'
#
loop_
_entity.id
_entity.type
_entity.pdbx_description
1 polymer ?
#
loop_
_entity_poly.entity_id
_entity_poly.type
_entity_poly.pdbx_seq_one_letter_code
_entity_poly.pdbx_strand_id
1 'polypeptide(L)'
;MEKDLNPPERKLKCDDVSKCFQLLESILDGQEQSDSNGTLDHKLAKCQPCFEYYNLEQAIREVLKTKCTKQPVPSELASNIRQKIEEIK
;
A
#
# COMPACT_ATOMS: atom_id res chain seq x y z
N MET A 1 28.50 19.32 -13.80
CA MET A 1 28.49 18.24 -12.79
C MET A 1 27.19 17.50 -12.97
N GLU A 2 27.23 16.46 -13.77
CA GLU A 2 26.12 15.54 -13.96
C GLU A 2 26.01 14.71 -12.68
N LYS A 3 24.96 14.93 -11.89
CA LYS A 3 24.67 14.08 -10.72
C LYS A 3 24.18 12.75 -11.27
N ASP A 4 24.96 11.70 -11.05
CA ASP A 4 24.60 10.30 -11.31
C ASP A 4 23.14 10.01 -10.93
N LEU A 5 22.31 9.77 -11.94
CA LEU A 5 20.91 9.34 -11.82
C LEU A 5 20.81 7.82 -11.63
N ASN A 6 21.79 7.18 -10.99
CA ASN A 6 21.71 5.74 -10.76
C ASN A 6 20.79 5.49 -9.56
N PRO A 7 19.66 4.77 -9.73
CA PRO A 7 18.81 4.39 -8.61
C PRO A 7 19.65 3.64 -7.58
N PRO A 8 19.39 3.80 -6.27
CA PRO A 8 20.11 3.02 -5.26
C PRO A 8 19.98 1.53 -5.58
N GLU A 9 21.11 0.87 -5.82
CA GLU A 9 21.13 -0.56 -6.11
C GLU A 9 20.55 -1.31 -4.91
N ARG A 10 19.42 -1.97 -5.12
CA ARG A 10 18.77 -2.77 -4.08
C ARG A 10 19.54 -4.08 -3.88
N LYS A 11 19.67 -4.53 -2.63
CA LYS A 11 20.21 -5.87 -2.35
C LYS A 11 19.31 -6.95 -2.97
N LEU A 12 19.94 -7.95 -3.58
CA LEU A 12 19.25 -9.06 -4.25
C LEU A 12 18.79 -10.17 -3.29
N LYS A 13 19.27 -10.16 -2.04
CA LYS A 13 18.92 -11.15 -1.00
C LYS A 13 18.42 -10.43 0.25
N CYS A 14 17.33 -10.92 0.82
CA CYS A 14 16.82 -10.44 2.11
C CYS A 14 17.18 -11.44 3.21
N ASP A 15 17.89 -10.96 4.23
CA ASP A 15 18.33 -11.78 5.37
C ASP A 15 17.16 -12.30 6.19
N ASP A 16 16.05 -11.56 6.20
CA ASP A 16 14.83 -11.92 6.95
C ASP A 16 13.59 -11.63 6.10
N VAL A 17 13.47 -12.36 4.98
CA VAL A 17 12.39 -12.18 4.01
C VAL A 17 11.02 -12.35 4.66
N SER A 18 10.88 -13.34 5.56
CA SER A 18 9.61 -13.66 6.21
C SER A 18 9.11 -12.51 7.09
N LYS A 19 9.96 -11.94 7.95
CA LYS A 19 9.55 -10.81 8.79
C LYS A 19 9.28 -9.55 7.98
N CYS A 20 10.03 -9.34 6.89
CA CYS A 20 9.79 -8.20 6.01
C CYS A 20 8.42 -8.33 5.31
N PHE A 21 8.05 -9.53 4.87
CA PHE A 21 6.75 -9.74 4.22
C PHE A 21 5.59 -9.57 5.19
N GLN A 22 5.71 -10.11 6.41
CA GLN A 22 4.71 -9.90 7.46
C GLN A 22 4.49 -8.43 7.76
N LEU A 23 5.57 -7.65 7.88
CA LEU A 23 5.46 -6.20 8.06
C LEU A 23 4.78 -5.52 6.87
N LEU A 24 5.15 -5.89 5.64
CA LEU A 24 4.54 -5.37 4.42
C LEU A 24 3.03 -5.64 4.38
N GLU A 25 2.63 -6.88 4.67
CA GLU A 25 1.23 -7.29 4.74
C GLU A 25 0.47 -6.50 5.82
N SER A 26 1.01 -6.39 7.05
CA SER A 26 0.38 -5.63 8.14
C SER A 26 0.16 -4.15 7.79
N ILE A 27 1.12 -3.51 7.11
CA ILE A 27 0.98 -2.13 6.64
C ILE A 27 -0.09 -2.05 5.55
N LEU A 28 -0.05 -2.96 4.58
CA LEU A 28 -1.00 -2.98 3.47
C LEU A 28 -2.45 -3.24 3.93
N ASP A 29 -2.63 -4.02 5.00
CA ASP A 29 -3.92 -4.28 5.64
C ASP A 29 -4.37 -3.15 6.58
N GLY A 30 -3.55 -2.12 6.77
CA GLY A 30 -3.87 -0.98 7.63
C GLY A 30 -3.88 -1.31 9.12
N GLN A 31 -3.23 -2.42 9.53
CA GLN A 31 -3.04 -2.81 10.93
C GLN A 31 -1.91 -2.03 11.61
N GLU A 32 -1.08 -1.33 10.83
CA GLU A 32 0.01 -0.45 11.25
C GLU A 32 -0.22 0.94 10.63
N GLN A 33 -0.44 1.99 11.44
CA GLN A 33 -1.04 3.25 10.96
C GLN A 33 -0.21 4.55 11.13
N SER A 34 0.97 4.58 11.76
CA SER A 34 1.58 5.90 12.06
C SER A 34 3.10 6.07 11.91
N ASP A 35 3.94 5.04 12.13
CA ASP A 35 5.42 5.16 12.00
C ASP A 35 6.03 4.19 10.95
N SER A 36 5.16 3.41 10.32
CA SER A 36 5.50 2.26 9.48
C SER A 36 5.90 2.67 8.07
N ASN A 37 5.42 3.82 7.59
CA ASN A 37 5.67 4.32 6.23
C ASN A 37 7.16 4.62 5.98
N GLY A 38 7.85 5.25 6.93
CA GLY A 38 9.28 5.51 6.79
C GLY A 38 10.13 4.22 6.79
N THR A 39 9.74 3.24 7.61
CA THR A 39 10.39 1.93 7.65
C THR A 39 10.15 1.15 6.37
N LEU A 40 8.92 1.21 5.84
CA LEU A 40 8.53 0.61 4.58
C LEU A 40 9.34 1.19 3.42
N ASP A 41 9.32 2.51 3.26
CA ASP A 41 10.04 3.20 2.18
C ASP A 41 11.53 2.87 2.20
N HIS A 42 12.13 2.82 3.40
CA HIS A 42 13.52 2.42 3.57
C HIS A 42 13.80 0.99 3.11
N LYS A 43 12.91 0.04 3.42
CA LYS A 43 13.03 -1.36 3.01
C LYS A 43 12.89 -1.50 1.50
N LEU A 44 11.89 -0.86 0.91
CA LEU A 44 11.63 -0.87 -0.53
C LEU A 44 12.75 -0.18 -1.33
N ALA A 45 13.39 0.84 -0.75
CA ALA A 45 14.52 1.52 -1.37
C ALA A 45 15.81 0.66 -1.38
N LYS A 46 15.95 -0.31 -0.47
CA LYS A 46 17.19 -1.06 -0.27
C LYS A 46 17.11 -2.54 -0.62
N CYS A 47 15.93 -3.12 -0.79
CA CYS A 47 15.75 -4.57 -0.90
C CYS A 47 14.87 -4.97 -2.09
N GLN A 48 15.46 -5.65 -3.08
CA GLN A 48 14.79 -6.06 -4.31
C GLN A 48 13.65 -7.06 -4.08
N PRO A 49 13.84 -8.17 -3.32
CA PRO A 49 12.74 -9.11 -3.10
C PRO A 49 11.57 -8.49 -2.31
N CYS A 50 11.84 -7.56 -1.38
CA CYS A 50 10.78 -6.82 -0.69
C CYS A 50 10.01 -5.88 -1.64
N PHE A 51 10.74 -5.21 -2.54
CA PHE A 51 10.13 -4.33 -3.54
C PHE A 51 9.23 -5.10 -4.52
N GLU A 52 9.71 -6.23 -5.04
CA GLU A 52 8.95 -7.09 -5.95
C GLU A 52 7.70 -7.64 -5.28
N TYR A 53 7.83 -8.15 -4.06
CA TYR A 53 6.71 -8.68 -3.28
C TYR A 53 5.65 -7.60 -3.00
N TYR A 54 6.08 -6.41 -2.52
CA TYR A 54 5.15 -5.30 -2.28
C TYR A 54 4.38 -4.88 -3.53
N ASN A 55 5.07 -4.76 -4.67
CA ASN A 55 4.42 -4.38 -5.92
C ASN A 55 3.43 -5.44 -6.41
N LEU A 56 3.76 -6.72 -6.24
CA LEU A 56 2.84 -7.82 -6.54
C LEU A 56 1.58 -7.72 -5.69
N GLU A 57 1.72 -7.58 -4.37
CA GLU A 57 0.59 -7.44 -3.45
C GLU A 57 -0.28 -6.22 -3.78
N GLN A 58 0.33 -5.08 -4.12
CA GLN A 58 -0.38 -3.89 -4.55
C GLN A 58 -1.16 -4.11 -5.85
N ALA A 59 -0.56 -4.77 -6.84
CA ALA A 59 -1.24 -5.11 -8.09
C ALA A 59 -2.43 -6.05 -7.84
N ILE A 60 -2.29 -7.04 -6.95
CA ILE A 60 -3.38 -7.91 -6.52
C ILE A 60 -4.50 -7.09 -5.86
N ARG A 61 -4.18 -6.18 -4.94
CA ARG A 61 -5.16 -5.31 -4.29
C ARG A 61 -5.91 -4.42 -5.28
N GLU A 62 -5.22 -3.85 -6.26
CA GLU A 62 -5.85 -3.07 -7.33
C GLU A 62 -6.83 -3.92 -8.15
N VAL A 63 -6.45 -5.15 -8.50
CA VAL A 63 -7.34 -6.09 -9.21
C VAL A 63 -8.56 -6.41 -8.37
N LEU A 64 -8.40 -6.71 -7.08
CA LEU A 64 -9.53 -6.99 -6.18
C LEU A 64 -10.48 -5.78 -6.08
N LYS A 65 -9.92 -4.57 -5.89
CA LYS A 65 -10.69 -3.31 -5.84
C LYS A 65 -11.47 -3.02 -7.12
N THR A 66 -10.89 -3.34 -8.28
CA THR A 66 -11.49 -3.01 -9.58
C THR A 66 -12.39 -4.10 -10.15
N LYS A 67 -12.16 -5.38 -9.79
CA LYS A 67 -12.84 -6.54 -10.38
C LYS A 67 -13.78 -7.26 -9.44
N CYS A 68 -13.49 -7.28 -8.14
CA CYS A 68 -14.31 -8.01 -7.16
C CYS A 68 -15.30 -7.09 -6.42
N THR A 69 -14.99 -5.79 -6.26
CA THR A 69 -15.82 -4.85 -5.48
C THR A 69 -16.59 -3.84 -6.32
N LYS A 70 -17.08 -4.22 -7.51
CA LYS A 70 -18.03 -3.40 -8.29
C LYS A 70 -19.47 -3.48 -7.75
N GLN A 71 -19.63 -3.52 -6.43
CA GLN A 71 -20.94 -3.37 -5.80
C GLN A 71 -21.26 -1.88 -5.83
N PRO A 72 -22.33 -1.43 -6.52
CA PRO A 72 -22.74 -0.03 -6.43
C PRO A 72 -23.02 0.31 -4.97
N VAL A 73 -22.59 1.49 -4.52
CA VAL A 73 -22.95 1.98 -3.19
C VAL A 73 -24.48 1.97 -3.08
N PRO A 74 -25.06 1.35 -2.04
CA PRO A 74 -26.51 1.38 -1.85
C PRO A 74 -27.02 2.83 -1.91
N SER A 75 -28.02 3.09 -2.75
CA SER A 75 -28.52 4.45 -3.02
C SER A 75 -28.98 5.13 -1.73
N GLU A 76 -29.61 4.38 -0.84
CA GLU A 76 -30.06 4.84 0.48
C GLU A 76 -28.88 5.30 1.35
N LEU A 77 -27.80 4.53 1.40
CA LEU A 77 -26.60 4.91 2.15
C LEU A 77 -25.98 6.20 1.60
N ALA A 78 -25.89 6.31 0.28
CA ALA A 78 -25.39 7.52 -0.37
C ALA A 78 -26.29 8.75 -0.12
N SER A 79 -27.62 8.55 -0.06
CA SER A 79 -28.57 9.62 0.27
C SER A 79 -28.44 10.07 1.73
N ASN A 80 -28.37 9.12 2.66
CA ASN A 80 -28.21 9.40 4.09
C ASN A 80 -26.91 10.15 4.41
N ILE A 81 -25.80 9.80 3.73
CA ILE A 81 -24.52 10.52 3.89
C ILE A 81 -24.65 11.96 3.41
N ARG A 82 -25.28 12.20 2.24
CA ARG A 82 -25.48 13.56 1.71
C ARG A 82 -26.34 14.41 2.62
N GLN A 83 -27.45 13.85 3.13
CA GLN A 83 -28.33 14.55 4.06
C GLN A 83 -27.58 14.97 5.33
N LYS A 84 -26.80 14.06 5.93
CA LYS A 84 -25.99 14.38 7.12
C LYS A 84 -24.96 15.48 6.86
N ILE A 85 -24.37 15.53 5.66
CA ILE A 85 -23.43 16.60 5.29
C ILE A 85 -24.16 17.95 5.18
N GLU A 86 -25.37 17.96 4.64
CA GLU A 86 -26.21 19.17 4.56
C GLU A 86 -26.66 19.65 5.94
N GLU A 87 -26.97 18.74 6.87
CA GLU A 87 -27.35 19.06 8.26
C GLU A 87 -26.20 19.69 9.08
N ILE A 88 -24.95 19.51 8.66
CA ILE A 88 -23.75 20.08 9.31
C ILE A 88 -23.37 21.45 8.71
N LYS A 89 -23.94 21.84 7.55
CA LYS A 89 -23.76 23.17 6.95
C LYS A 89 -24.63 24.21 7.60
#